data_AF-A0A1F6HNF6-F1
#
_entry.id   AF-A0A1F6HNF6-F1
#
_cell.length_a   1.000
_cell.length_b   1.000
_cell.length_c   1.000
_cell.angle_alpha   90.00
_cell.angle_beta   90.00
_cell.angle_gamma   90.00
#
_symmetry.space_group_name_H-M   'P 1'
#
loop_
_entity.id
_entity.type
_entity.pdbx_description
1 polymer ?
#
loop_
_entity_poly.entity_id
_entity_poly.type
_entity_poly.pdbx_seq_one_letter_code
_entity_poly.pdbx_strand_id
1 'polypeptide(L)'
;MNTLNSDGIFNTEENEQQTLYVFKSKSSIVEFVIIEEEMSQLNGFCCVITEGVEDRKVISDKYLFKEKSDPYNQAEELDIAIDDFFTWCNTADFLVPATCVVLIYFFVEKCLKFLNEDFAELLNPPTSSLKQMNGESKLQAYLRYMKSNFLNGLSISTEFWDYMEKANKIRNSYAHGDWDNIKFIISEINLSHLFLVITRVIDEIENQYLIVENKKVS
;
A
#
# COMPACT_ATOMS: atom_id res chain seq x y z
N MET A 1 -13.82 29.18 -3.20
CA MET A 1 -14.24 30.37 -2.40
C MET A 1 -14.82 29.81 -1.12
N ASN A 2 -14.14 30.03 0.00
CA ASN A 2 -14.47 29.40 1.28
C ASN A 2 -15.41 30.33 2.06
N THR A 3 -16.59 29.82 2.41
CA THR A 3 -17.50 30.45 3.37
C THR A 3 -17.36 29.75 4.72
N LEU A 4 -16.92 30.50 5.74
CA LEU A 4 -16.89 30.11 7.14
C LEU A 4 -18.32 30.09 7.71
N ASN A 5 -18.77 28.96 8.24
CA ASN A 5 -19.93 28.89 9.13
C ASN A 5 -19.50 29.06 10.59
N SER A 6 -20.36 29.70 11.39
CA SER A 6 -20.09 30.28 12.70
C SER A 6 -19.96 29.31 13.88
N ASP A 7 -20.00 28.00 13.66
CA ASP A 7 -20.12 27.04 14.77
C ASP A 7 -18.87 26.19 15.04
N GLY A 8 -17.75 26.42 14.35
CA GLY A 8 -16.47 25.80 14.70
C GLY A 8 -16.45 24.26 14.67
N ILE A 9 -17.46 23.64 14.07
CA ILE A 9 -17.50 22.21 13.80
C ILE A 9 -16.85 22.01 12.43
N PHE A 10 -15.64 21.47 12.43
CA PHE A 10 -15.03 20.92 11.22
C PHE A 10 -15.96 19.83 10.67
N ASN A 11 -16.30 19.91 9.39
CA ASN A 11 -17.04 18.86 8.69
C ASN A 11 -16.29 17.53 8.85
N THR A 12 -16.79 16.65 9.71
CA THR A 12 -16.26 15.31 9.98
C THR A 12 -16.67 14.28 8.92
N GLU A 13 -17.55 14.64 8.00
CA GLU A 13 -18.14 13.69 7.04
C GLU A 13 -17.18 13.27 5.90
N GLU A 14 -16.19 14.09 5.54
CA GLU A 14 -15.15 13.67 4.56
C GLU A 14 -14.12 12.70 5.18
N ASN A 15 -13.99 12.66 6.51
CA ASN A 15 -13.09 11.74 7.21
C ASN A 15 -13.65 10.33 7.38
N GLU A 16 -14.98 10.13 7.34
CA GLU A 16 -15.61 8.82 7.53
C GLU A 16 -15.47 7.90 6.30
N GLN A 17 -15.28 8.45 5.10
CA GLN A 17 -15.08 7.63 3.89
C GLN A 17 -13.63 7.15 3.73
N GLN A 18 -12.65 7.86 4.30
CA GLN A 18 -11.25 7.41 4.35
C GLN A 18 -11.04 6.21 5.31
N THR A 19 -11.96 5.99 6.26
CA THR A 19 -11.83 4.95 7.29
C THR A 19 -12.19 3.52 6.86
N LEU A 20 -12.72 3.29 5.66
CA LEU A 20 -13.24 1.96 5.27
C LEU A 20 -12.19 0.99 4.70
N TYR A 21 -10.97 1.44 4.37
CA TYR A 21 -9.98 0.60 3.69
C TYR A 21 -8.65 0.42 4.44
N VAL A 22 -8.48 1.02 5.62
CA VAL A 22 -7.31 0.82 6.49
C VAL A 22 -7.70 -0.10 7.65
N PHE A 23 -6.85 -1.06 7.97
CA PHE A 23 -7.08 -2.03 9.04
C PHE A 23 -7.30 -1.34 10.39
N LYS A 24 -8.27 -1.87 11.14
CA LYS A 24 -8.61 -1.48 12.51
C LYS A 24 -8.68 -2.73 13.36
N SER A 25 -7.77 -2.83 14.34
CA SER A 25 -7.71 -3.99 15.21
C SER A 25 -8.99 -4.09 16.05
N LYS A 26 -9.49 -5.30 16.20
CA LYS A 26 -10.66 -5.61 17.04
C LYS A 26 -10.27 -6.11 18.43
N SER A 27 -8.97 -6.25 18.66
CA SER A 27 -8.39 -6.75 19.89
C SER A 27 -7.47 -5.69 20.53
N SER A 28 -6.97 -6.00 21.72
CA SER A 28 -5.89 -5.22 22.34
C SER A 28 -4.55 -5.96 22.26
N ILE A 29 -4.42 -6.87 21.29
CA ILE A 29 -3.18 -7.61 21.02
C ILE A 29 -2.18 -6.63 20.41
N VAL A 30 -1.00 -6.55 21.01
CA VAL A 30 0.02 -5.53 20.71
C VAL A 30 0.41 -5.56 19.24
N GLU A 31 0.54 -6.76 18.67
CA GLU A 31 0.97 -6.99 17.30
C GLU A 31 -0.01 -6.37 16.30
N PHE A 32 -1.32 -6.57 16.49
CA PHE A 32 -2.34 -6.01 15.61
C PHE A 32 -2.49 -4.49 15.78
N VAL A 33 -2.30 -3.96 16.98
CA VAL A 33 -2.27 -2.51 17.21
C VAL A 33 -1.09 -1.87 16.48
N ILE A 34 0.11 -2.46 16.54
CA ILE A 34 1.27 -1.98 15.79
C ILE A 34 1.00 -2.01 14.27
N ILE A 35 0.38 -3.08 13.77
CA ILE A 35 0.03 -3.21 12.35
C ILE A 35 -0.99 -2.13 11.93
N GLU A 36 -2.00 -1.85 12.75
CA GLU A 36 -2.94 -0.75 12.52
C GLU A 36 -2.23 0.60 12.40
N GLU A 37 -1.35 0.92 13.36
CA GLU A 37 -0.61 2.19 13.37
C GLU A 37 0.29 2.33 12.14
N GLU A 38 1.07 1.29 11.81
CA GLU A 38 1.97 1.30 10.66
C GLU A 38 1.21 1.36 9.33
N MET A 39 0.06 0.67 9.21
CA MET A 39 -0.77 0.74 8.00
C MET A 39 -1.37 2.13 7.82
N SER A 40 -1.80 2.77 8.91
CA SER A 40 -2.33 4.13 8.89
C SER A 40 -1.26 5.14 8.47
N GLN A 41 -0.03 5.02 9.00
CA GLN A 41 1.11 5.86 8.61
C GLN A 41 1.48 5.65 7.14
N LEU A 42 1.52 4.41 6.67
CA LEU A 42 1.81 4.10 5.27
C LEU A 42 0.74 4.66 4.34
N ASN A 43 -0.54 4.52 4.70
CA ASN A 43 -1.63 5.11 3.92
C ASN A 43 -1.51 6.63 3.84
N GLY A 44 -1.27 7.29 4.97
CA GLY A 44 -1.06 8.74 5.03
C GLY A 44 0.12 9.19 4.17
N PHE A 45 1.24 8.46 4.22
CA PHE A 45 2.39 8.71 3.35
C PHE A 45 2.02 8.59 1.87
N CYS A 46 1.35 7.50 1.47
CA CYS A 46 0.90 7.27 0.10
C CYS A 46 -0.03 8.39 -0.41
N CYS A 47 -0.98 8.84 0.40
CA CYS A 47 -1.84 9.98 0.06
C CYS A 47 -1.01 11.24 -0.21
N VAL A 48 -0.14 11.63 0.74
CA VAL A 48 0.67 12.85 0.64
C VAL A 48 1.54 12.85 -0.63
N ILE A 49 2.20 11.75 -0.96
CA ILE A 49 3.07 11.70 -2.14
C ILE A 49 2.28 11.67 -3.44
N THR A 50 1.08 11.09 -3.44
CA THR A 50 0.23 10.99 -4.64
C THR A 50 -0.43 12.34 -4.93
N GLU A 51 -1.02 12.98 -3.92
CA GLU A 51 -1.54 14.36 -4.00
C GLU A 51 -0.45 15.35 -4.43
N GLY A 52 0.77 15.19 -3.90
CA GLY A 52 1.91 16.03 -4.28
C GLY A 52 2.34 15.88 -5.74
N VAL A 53 1.99 14.80 -6.43
CA VAL A 53 2.17 14.66 -7.89
C VAL A 53 1.00 15.29 -8.64
N GLU A 54 -0.24 15.07 -8.18
CA GLU A 54 -1.44 15.66 -8.77
C GLU A 54 -1.41 17.20 -8.75
N ASP A 55 -1.02 17.80 -7.63
CA ASP A 55 -0.85 19.25 -7.51
C ASP A 55 0.17 19.80 -8.50
N ARG A 56 1.28 19.08 -8.72
CA ARG A 56 2.31 19.47 -9.67
C ARG A 56 1.84 19.33 -11.12
N LYS A 57 0.98 18.34 -11.44
CA LYS A 57 0.32 18.26 -12.75
C LYS A 57 -0.55 19.47 -13.01
N VAL A 58 -1.38 19.87 -12.04
CA VAL A 58 -2.26 21.04 -12.20
C VAL A 58 -1.43 22.30 -12.48
N ILE A 59 -0.29 22.44 -11.81
CA ILE A 59 0.65 23.53 -12.05
C ILE A 59 1.24 23.41 -13.47
N SER A 60 1.73 22.23 -13.84
CA SER A 60 2.30 21.90 -15.14
C SER A 60 1.36 22.26 -16.31
N ASP A 61 0.10 21.81 -16.24
CA ASP A 61 -0.93 22.09 -17.24
C ASP A 61 -1.19 23.60 -17.37
N LYS A 62 -1.23 24.32 -16.24
CA LYS A 62 -1.43 25.78 -16.23
C LYS A 62 -0.30 26.53 -16.94
N TYR A 63 0.94 26.04 -16.90
CA TYR A 63 2.07 26.62 -17.62
C TYR A 63 2.01 26.30 -19.12
N LEU A 64 1.64 25.08 -19.53
CA LEU A 64 1.43 24.71 -20.95
C LEU A 64 0.37 25.58 -21.64
N PHE A 65 -0.69 25.96 -20.93
CA PHE A 65 -1.72 26.84 -21.46
C PHE A 65 -1.24 28.29 -21.66
N LYS A 66 -0.28 28.76 -20.86
CA LYS A 66 0.28 30.11 -21.00
C LYS A 66 1.30 30.21 -22.13
N GLU A 67 2.11 29.18 -22.34
CA GLU A 67 3.15 29.15 -23.37
C GLU A 67 2.58 29.21 -24.79
N LYS A 68 1.41 28.59 -25.03
CA LYS A 68 0.70 28.68 -26.32
C LYS A 68 0.20 30.09 -26.67
N SER A 69 0.32 31.06 -25.77
CA SER A 69 -0.21 32.42 -25.93
C SER A 69 0.84 33.52 -26.05
N ASP A 70 2.14 33.22 -25.92
CA ASP A 70 3.20 34.25 -25.93
C ASP A 70 4.24 34.01 -27.05
N PRO A 71 4.22 34.79 -28.15
CA PRO A 71 5.11 34.59 -29.30
C PRO A 71 6.55 35.11 -29.10
N TYR A 72 6.93 35.55 -27.89
CA TYR A 72 8.21 36.26 -27.66
C TYR A 72 9.17 35.64 -26.64
N ASN A 73 8.99 34.39 -26.21
CA ASN A 73 9.91 33.79 -25.24
C ASN A 73 11.19 33.24 -25.91
N GLN A 74 12.23 34.07 -25.93
CA GLN A 74 13.61 33.67 -26.25
C GLN A 74 14.38 33.47 -24.93
N ALA A 75 14.40 32.24 -24.41
CA ALA A 75 15.37 31.82 -23.41
C ALA A 75 15.52 30.29 -23.47
N GLU A 76 16.48 29.82 -24.27
CA GLU A 76 16.79 28.40 -24.47
C GLU A 76 17.05 27.65 -23.13
N GLU A 77 17.57 28.34 -22.11
CA GLU A 77 17.73 27.80 -20.74
C GLU A 77 16.41 27.61 -19.99
N LEU A 78 15.41 28.47 -20.25
CA LEU A 78 14.08 28.35 -19.69
C LEU A 78 13.34 27.17 -20.34
N ASP A 79 13.48 27.00 -21.66
CA ASP A 79 12.89 25.88 -22.40
C ASP A 79 13.44 24.53 -21.91
N ILE A 80 14.77 24.42 -21.69
CA ILE A 80 15.39 23.19 -21.13
C ILE A 80 14.85 22.88 -19.72
N ALA A 81 14.78 23.89 -18.84
CA ALA A 81 14.27 23.69 -17.49
C ALA A 81 12.78 23.28 -17.47
N ILE A 82 12.01 23.76 -18.44
CA ILE A 82 10.60 23.43 -18.63
C ILE A 82 10.46 21.97 -19.15
N ASP A 83 11.26 21.57 -20.14
CA ASP A 83 11.28 20.19 -20.66
C ASP A 83 11.70 19.16 -19.59
N ASP A 84 12.71 19.49 -18.78
CA ASP A 84 13.14 18.66 -17.65
C ASP A 84 12.02 18.53 -16.60
N PHE A 85 11.31 19.63 -16.31
CA PHE A 85 10.17 19.62 -15.39
C PHE A 85 9.01 18.75 -15.91
N PHE A 86 8.67 18.82 -17.19
CA PHE A 86 7.64 17.97 -17.79
C PHE A 86 8.03 16.50 -17.83
N THR A 87 9.29 16.21 -18.19
CA THR A 87 9.83 14.85 -18.18
C THR A 87 9.75 14.25 -16.78
N TRP A 88 10.10 15.04 -15.75
CA TRP A 88 9.98 14.63 -14.36
C TRP A 88 8.52 14.38 -13.96
N CYS A 89 7.59 15.26 -14.30
CA CYS A 89 6.16 15.07 -14.00
C CYS A 89 5.63 13.79 -14.65
N ASN A 90 5.86 13.60 -15.95
CA ASN A 90 5.44 12.39 -16.67
C ASN A 90 6.02 11.10 -16.09
N THR A 91 7.20 11.18 -15.49
CA THR A 91 7.84 10.03 -14.83
C THR A 91 7.25 9.81 -13.43
N ALA A 92 7.01 10.88 -12.67
CA ALA A 92 6.42 10.82 -11.33
C ALA A 92 5.02 10.19 -11.34
N ASP A 93 4.25 10.39 -12.40
CA ASP A 93 2.89 9.86 -12.59
C ASP A 93 2.74 8.36 -12.38
N PHE A 94 3.73 7.59 -12.80
CA PHE A 94 3.72 6.15 -12.67
C PHE A 94 4.69 5.67 -11.59
N LEU A 95 5.81 6.37 -11.39
CA LEU A 95 6.80 6.00 -10.38
C LEU A 95 6.27 6.17 -8.96
N VAL A 96 5.52 7.24 -8.67
CA VAL A 96 5.01 7.47 -7.31
C VAL A 96 4.00 6.39 -6.90
N PRO A 97 2.95 6.09 -7.70
CA PRO A 97 2.06 4.97 -7.37
C PRO A 97 2.79 3.63 -7.32
N ALA A 98 3.76 3.38 -8.22
CA ALA A 98 4.56 2.16 -8.19
C ALA A 98 5.41 2.06 -6.90
N THR A 99 5.93 3.18 -6.41
CA THR A 99 6.64 3.25 -5.12
C THR A 99 5.71 2.89 -3.97
N CYS A 100 4.49 3.44 -3.95
CA CYS A 100 3.45 3.07 -2.97
C CYS A 100 3.21 1.55 -2.97
N VAL A 101 3.01 0.95 -4.14
CA VAL A 101 2.78 -0.51 -4.27
C VAL A 101 3.96 -1.32 -3.69
N VAL A 102 5.20 -0.92 -3.97
CA VAL A 102 6.38 -1.60 -3.44
C VAL A 102 6.49 -1.47 -1.93
N LEU A 103 6.22 -0.28 -1.37
CA LEU A 103 6.21 -0.07 0.07
C LEU A 103 5.14 -0.93 0.75
N ILE A 104 3.95 -0.99 0.15
CA ILE A 104 2.85 -1.85 0.61
C ILE A 104 3.25 -3.32 0.58
N TYR A 105 3.92 -3.80 -0.47
CA TYR A 105 4.42 -5.17 -0.54
C TYR A 105 5.39 -5.49 0.61
N PHE A 106 6.35 -4.59 0.89
CA PHE A 106 7.29 -4.78 1.99
C PHE A 106 6.62 -4.71 3.36
N PHE A 107 5.62 -3.83 3.52
CA PHE A 107 4.81 -3.76 4.72
C PHE A 107 4.10 -5.11 4.99
N VAL A 108 3.45 -5.69 3.97
CA VAL A 108 2.80 -7.00 4.09
C VAL A 108 3.81 -8.10 4.43
N GLU A 109 4.97 -8.12 3.78
CA GLU A 109 6.05 -9.08 4.10
C GLU A 109 6.49 -8.97 5.57
N LYS A 110 6.70 -7.73 6.03
CA LYS A 110 7.08 -7.45 7.42
C LYS A 110 6.02 -7.90 8.41
N CYS A 111 4.75 -7.54 8.20
CA CYS A 111 3.64 -7.88 9.09
C CYS A 111 3.47 -9.40 9.21
N LEU A 112 3.47 -10.10 8.07
CA LEU A 112 3.32 -11.55 8.06
C LEU A 112 4.50 -12.24 8.73
N LYS A 113 5.74 -11.76 8.53
CA LYS A 113 6.90 -12.28 9.24
C LYS A 113 6.74 -12.08 10.75
N PHE A 114 6.40 -10.87 11.18
CA PHE A 114 6.26 -10.50 12.59
C PHE A 114 5.20 -11.36 13.29
N LEU A 115 4.01 -11.49 12.71
CA LEU A 115 2.94 -12.35 13.24
C LEU A 115 3.33 -13.83 13.28
N ASN A 116 4.12 -14.33 12.32
CA ASN A 116 4.59 -15.72 12.36
C ASN A 116 5.53 -15.97 13.54
N GLU A 117 6.43 -15.02 13.83
CA GLU A 117 7.38 -15.11 14.93
C GLU A 117 6.65 -15.10 16.27
N ASP A 118 5.70 -14.18 16.45
CA ASP A 118 4.88 -14.08 17.66
C ASP A 118 3.99 -15.31 17.87
N PHE A 119 3.27 -15.76 16.83
CA PHE A 119 2.42 -16.95 16.95
C PHE A 119 3.22 -18.22 17.22
N ALA A 120 4.44 -18.33 16.70
CA ALA A 120 5.31 -19.47 17.00
C ALA A 120 5.69 -19.50 18.49
N GLU A 121 5.95 -18.34 19.10
CA GLU A 121 6.25 -18.21 20.53
C GLU A 121 5.02 -18.51 21.40
N LEU A 122 3.87 -17.92 21.08
CA LEU A 122 2.65 -18.04 21.87
C LEU A 122 1.95 -19.39 21.72
N LEU A 123 1.93 -19.95 20.51
CA LEU A 123 1.17 -21.16 20.20
C LEU A 123 1.98 -22.44 20.31
N ASN A 124 3.32 -22.35 20.41
CA ASN A 124 4.25 -23.48 20.52
C ASN A 124 3.90 -24.62 19.55
N PRO A 125 3.92 -24.36 18.23
CA PRO A 125 3.53 -25.34 17.24
C PRO A 125 4.48 -26.55 17.27
N PRO A 126 4.03 -27.73 16.80
CA PRO A 126 4.94 -28.84 16.56
C PRO A 126 6.07 -28.41 15.63
N THR A 127 7.25 -29.03 15.79
CA THR A 127 8.61 -28.73 15.29
C THR A 127 8.81 -28.44 13.78
N SER A 128 7.75 -28.24 13.00
CA SER A 128 7.87 -27.73 11.65
C SER A 128 8.44 -26.30 11.70
N SER A 129 9.66 -26.15 11.21
CA SER A 129 10.26 -24.83 10.99
C SER A 129 9.64 -24.21 9.74
N LEU A 130 9.42 -22.89 9.74
CA LEU A 130 9.10 -22.14 8.53
C LEU A 130 10.16 -22.44 7.44
N LYS A 131 9.74 -23.08 6.35
CA LYS A 131 10.57 -23.36 5.17
C LYS A 131 9.85 -22.91 3.93
N GLN A 132 10.54 -22.14 3.08
CA GLN A 132 10.06 -21.74 1.77
C GLN A 132 10.22 -22.90 0.79
N MET A 133 9.18 -23.20 0.01
CA MET A 133 9.22 -24.22 -1.05
C MET A 133 9.81 -23.64 -2.35
N ASN A 134 10.29 -24.52 -3.24
CA ASN A 134 10.81 -24.08 -4.55
C ASN A 134 9.71 -23.37 -5.34
N GLY A 135 10.00 -22.14 -5.80
CA GLY A 135 9.06 -21.31 -6.56
C GLY A 135 8.01 -20.59 -5.70
N GLU A 136 8.00 -20.80 -4.38
CA GLU A 136 7.11 -20.11 -3.45
C GLU A 136 7.66 -18.72 -3.12
N SER A 137 6.81 -17.71 -3.02
CA SER A 137 7.20 -16.40 -2.48
C SER A 137 7.27 -16.42 -0.94
N LYS A 138 7.97 -15.46 -0.33
CA LYS A 138 8.00 -15.34 1.13
C LYS A 138 6.60 -15.19 1.74
N LEU A 139 5.74 -14.38 1.12
CA LEU A 139 4.36 -14.18 1.56
C LEU A 139 3.56 -15.49 1.57
N GLN A 140 3.72 -16.31 0.53
CA GLN A 140 3.11 -17.64 0.45
C GLN A 140 3.64 -18.56 1.56
N ALA A 141 4.95 -18.57 1.79
CA ALA A 141 5.54 -19.37 2.86
C ALA A 141 4.99 -18.98 4.25
N TYR A 142 4.90 -17.68 4.53
CA TYR A 142 4.34 -17.16 5.79
C TYR A 142 2.87 -17.54 5.97
N LEU A 143 2.02 -17.28 4.97
CA LEU A 143 0.58 -17.57 5.06
C LEU A 143 0.30 -19.07 5.10
N ARG A 144 1.05 -19.88 4.34
CA ARG A 144 0.96 -21.34 4.41
C ARG A 144 1.35 -21.84 5.79
N TYR A 145 2.45 -21.34 6.36
CA TYR A 145 2.89 -21.76 7.68
C TYR A 145 1.88 -21.40 8.76
N MET A 146 1.34 -20.17 8.74
CA MET A 146 0.27 -19.77 9.65
C MET A 146 -0.94 -20.69 9.52
N LYS A 147 -1.40 -20.93 8.30
CA LYS A 147 -2.58 -21.78 8.04
C LYS A 147 -2.39 -23.20 8.53
N SER A 148 -1.21 -23.80 8.31
CA SER A 148 -0.95 -25.19 8.66
C SER A 148 -0.67 -25.44 10.15
N ASN A 149 -0.17 -24.44 10.88
CA ASN A 149 0.25 -24.61 12.28
C ASN A 149 -0.67 -23.93 13.29
N PHE A 150 -1.32 -22.83 12.91
CA PHE A 150 -2.02 -21.95 13.85
C PHE A 150 -3.48 -21.75 13.44
N LEU A 151 -3.71 -21.40 12.18
CA LEU A 151 -4.96 -20.82 11.70
C LEU A 151 -5.60 -21.72 10.62
N ASN A 152 -6.06 -22.91 11.00
CA ASN A 152 -6.61 -23.90 10.05
C ASN A 152 -7.76 -23.36 9.17
N GLY A 153 -8.51 -22.36 9.66
CA GLY A 153 -9.60 -21.70 8.95
C GLY A 153 -9.18 -20.58 8.00
N LEU A 154 -7.90 -20.18 8.00
CA LEU A 154 -7.42 -19.02 7.24
C LEU A 154 -7.67 -19.20 5.74
N SER A 155 -8.40 -18.26 5.15
CA SER A 155 -8.70 -18.19 3.73
C SER A 155 -8.23 -16.87 3.15
N ILE A 156 -7.41 -16.94 2.11
CA ILE A 156 -6.84 -15.77 1.44
C ILE A 156 -7.46 -15.69 0.05
N SER A 157 -7.99 -14.52 -0.31
CA SER A 157 -8.63 -14.31 -1.62
C SER A 157 -7.62 -14.43 -2.76
N THR A 158 -8.08 -14.87 -3.94
CA THR A 158 -7.26 -14.86 -5.16
C THR A 158 -6.81 -13.45 -5.52
N GLU A 159 -7.69 -12.47 -5.27
CA GLU A 159 -7.43 -11.05 -5.49
C GLU A 159 -6.19 -10.55 -4.74
N PHE A 160 -5.98 -10.97 -3.49
CA PHE A 160 -4.74 -10.65 -2.76
C PHE A 160 -3.50 -11.15 -3.50
N TRP A 161 -3.55 -12.39 -4.00
CA TRP A 161 -2.41 -12.97 -4.72
C TRP A 161 -2.15 -12.26 -6.04
N ASP A 162 -3.19 -11.87 -6.77
CA ASP A 162 -3.07 -11.10 -8.00
C ASP A 162 -2.35 -9.77 -7.75
N TYR A 163 -2.71 -9.05 -6.68
CA TYR A 163 -2.02 -7.82 -6.28
C TYR A 163 -0.58 -8.06 -5.86
N MET A 164 -0.29 -9.10 -5.08
CA MET A 164 1.07 -9.40 -4.63
C MET A 164 1.98 -9.82 -5.79
N GLU A 165 1.45 -10.51 -6.79
CA GLU A 165 2.20 -10.85 -8.01
C GLU A 165 2.54 -9.58 -8.80
N LYS A 166 1.56 -8.70 -9.02
CA LYS A 166 1.78 -7.40 -9.68
C LYS A 166 2.81 -6.55 -8.95
N ALA A 167 2.72 -6.46 -7.62
CA ALA A 167 3.67 -5.73 -6.80
C ALA A 167 5.10 -6.31 -6.88
N ASN A 168 5.22 -7.64 -6.88
CA ASN A 168 6.50 -8.32 -7.06
C ASN A 168 7.10 -8.08 -8.46
N LYS A 169 6.27 -8.05 -9.51
CA LYS A 169 6.70 -7.68 -10.86
C LYS A 169 7.20 -6.23 -10.92
N ILE A 170 6.46 -5.28 -10.32
CA ILE A 170 6.90 -3.87 -10.21
C ILE A 170 8.26 -3.77 -9.50
N ARG A 171 8.43 -4.44 -8.35
CA ARG A 171 9.70 -4.45 -7.61
C ARG A 171 10.86 -4.98 -8.45
N ASN A 172 10.63 -6.06 -9.20
CA ASN A 172 11.66 -6.64 -10.06
C ASN A 172 12.00 -5.72 -11.23
N SER A 173 10.99 -5.10 -11.87
CA SER A 173 11.23 -4.12 -12.93
C SER A 173 11.97 -2.88 -12.43
N TYR A 174 11.75 -2.44 -11.18
CA TYR A 174 12.54 -1.38 -10.55
C TYR A 174 14.03 -1.74 -10.50
N ALA A 175 14.35 -2.97 -10.07
CA ALA A 175 15.73 -3.43 -9.97
C ALA A 175 16.44 -3.52 -11.33
N HIS A 176 15.68 -3.67 -12.42
CA HIS A 176 16.19 -3.78 -13.78
C HIS A 176 16.04 -2.50 -14.62
N GLY A 177 15.43 -1.45 -14.09
CA GLY A 177 15.15 -0.21 -14.83
C GLY A 177 14.14 -0.36 -15.96
N ASP A 178 13.22 -1.32 -15.87
CA ASP A 178 12.17 -1.59 -16.86
C ASP A 178 10.93 -0.71 -16.61
N TRP A 179 11.03 0.54 -17.01
CA TRP A 179 10.02 1.57 -16.74
C TRP A 179 8.70 1.34 -17.51
N ASP A 180 8.78 0.81 -18.73
CA ASP A 180 7.60 0.54 -19.56
C ASP A 180 6.72 -0.53 -18.93
N ASN A 181 7.32 -1.59 -18.39
CA ASN A 181 6.57 -2.62 -17.68
C ASN A 181 5.95 -2.09 -16.38
N ILE A 182 6.66 -1.23 -15.62
CA ILE A 182 6.08 -0.59 -14.43
C ILE A 182 4.86 0.25 -14.83
N LYS A 183 4.98 1.08 -15.86
CA LYS A 183 3.90 1.93 -16.36
C LYS A 183 2.68 1.11 -16.82
N PHE A 184 2.91 -0.03 -17.46
CA PHE A 184 1.86 -0.96 -17.84
C PHE A 184 1.15 -1.53 -16.61
N ILE A 185 1.88 -2.15 -15.69
CA ILE A 185 1.27 -2.85 -14.54
C ILE A 185 0.54 -1.86 -13.61
N ILE A 186 1.11 -0.68 -13.36
CA ILE A 186 0.53 0.29 -12.43
C ILE A 186 -0.80 0.85 -12.95
N SER A 187 -1.02 0.89 -14.27
CA SER A 187 -2.30 1.29 -14.87
C SER A 187 -3.46 0.35 -14.50
N GLU A 188 -3.15 -0.85 -14.03
CA GLU A 188 -4.14 -1.85 -13.61
C GLU A 188 -4.32 -1.93 -12.08
N ILE A 189 -3.64 -1.08 -11.31
CA ILE A 189 -3.67 -1.12 -9.83
C ILE A 189 -4.43 0.09 -9.30
N ASN A 190 -5.42 -0.17 -8.46
CA ASN A 190 -6.04 0.85 -7.63
C ASN A 190 -5.46 0.76 -6.21
N LEU A 191 -4.76 1.82 -5.75
CA LEU A 191 -4.10 1.84 -4.45
C LEU A 191 -5.07 1.69 -3.27
N SER A 192 -6.19 2.40 -3.29
CA SER A 192 -7.21 2.30 -2.22
C SER A 192 -7.75 0.89 -2.09
N HIS A 193 -7.97 0.23 -3.23
CA HIS A 193 -8.44 -1.14 -3.28
C HIS A 193 -7.36 -2.13 -2.81
N LEU A 194 -6.09 -1.90 -3.15
CA LEU A 194 -4.97 -2.67 -2.63
C LEU A 194 -4.91 -2.61 -1.08
N PHE A 195 -5.06 -1.42 -0.48
CA PHE A 195 -5.17 -1.28 0.96
C PHE A 195 -6.35 -2.07 1.53
N LEU A 196 -7.54 -1.98 0.91
CA LEU A 196 -8.72 -2.75 1.33
C LEU A 196 -8.48 -4.27 1.31
N VAL A 197 -7.84 -4.78 0.25
CA VAL A 197 -7.53 -6.20 0.10
C VAL A 197 -6.58 -6.67 1.20
N ILE A 198 -5.59 -5.85 1.55
CA ILE A 198 -4.64 -6.15 2.64
C ILE A 198 -5.33 -6.09 3.99
N THR A 199 -6.17 -5.08 4.23
CA THR A 199 -6.99 -4.96 5.44
C THR A 199 -7.78 -6.22 5.68
N ARG A 200 -8.46 -6.75 4.65
CA ARG A 200 -9.23 -8.01 4.74
C ARG A 200 -8.38 -9.22 5.13
N VAL A 201 -7.14 -9.30 4.64
CA VAL A 201 -6.23 -10.40 5.01
C VAL A 201 -5.81 -10.29 6.47
N ILE A 202 -5.45 -9.09 6.94
CA ILE A 202 -5.04 -8.87 8.33
C ILE A 202 -6.22 -9.10 9.28
N ASP A 203 -7.42 -8.60 8.92
CA ASP A 203 -8.67 -8.86 9.62
C ASP A 203 -8.96 -10.36 9.78
N GLU A 204 -8.80 -11.13 8.69
CA GLU A 204 -9.03 -12.57 8.73
C GLU A 204 -8.01 -13.27 9.63
N ILE A 205 -6.74 -12.85 9.60
CA ILE A 205 -5.71 -13.38 10.48
C ILE A 205 -6.05 -13.10 11.95
N GLU A 206 -6.45 -11.88 12.29
CA GLU A 206 -6.86 -11.50 13.66
C GLU A 206 -8.09 -12.31 14.11
N ASN A 207 -9.12 -12.41 13.28
CA ASN A 207 -10.33 -13.17 13.61
C ASN A 207 -10.01 -14.64 13.89
N GLN A 208 -9.17 -15.27 13.06
CA GLN A 208 -8.78 -16.67 13.26
C GLN A 208 -7.92 -16.84 14.51
N TYR A 209 -7.03 -15.90 14.80
CA TYR A 209 -6.22 -15.93 16.02
C TYR A 209 -7.11 -15.90 17.27
N LEU A 210 -8.07 -14.97 17.33
CA LEU A 210 -9.00 -14.86 18.46
C LEU A 210 -9.84 -16.13 18.66
N ILE A 211 -10.23 -16.81 17.58
CA ILE A 211 -10.93 -18.11 17.67
C ILE A 211 -10.06 -19.18 18.33
N VAL A 212 -8.77 -19.23 17.98
CA VAL A 212 -7.81 -20.20 18.53
C VAL A 212 -7.53 -19.90 20.00
N GLU A 213 -7.34 -18.63 20.35
CA GLU A 213 -7.08 -18.18 21.71
C GLU A 213 -8.26 -18.50 22.65
N ASN A 214 -9.49 -18.18 22.25
CA ASN A 214 -10.69 -18.47 23.06
C ASN A 214 -10.88 -19.97 23.32
N LYS A 215 -10.47 -20.84 22.39
CA LYS A 215 -10.50 -22.30 22.58
C LYS A 215 -9.47 -22.81 23.58
N LYS A 216 -8.39 -22.07 23.86
CA LYS A 216 -7.40 -22.45 24.89
C LYS A 216 -7.88 -22.15 26.30
N VAL A 217 -8.76 -21.16 26.46
CA VAL A 217 -9.27 -20.69 27.76
C VAL A 217 -10.50 -21.49 28.22
N SER A 218 -11.17 -22.21 27.30
CA SER A 218 -12.35 -23.05 27.56
C SER A 218 -11.96 -24.49 27.90
#